data_AF-A0A947WCK1-F1
#
_entry.id   AF-A0A947WCK1-F1
#
_cell.length_a   1.000
_cell.length_b   1.000
_cell.length_c   1.000
_cell.angle_alpha   90.00
_cell.angle_beta   90.00
_cell.angle_gamma   90.00
#
_symmetry.space_group_name_H-M   'P 1'
#
loop_
_entity.id
_entity.type
_entity.pdbx_description
1 polymer ?
#
loop_
_entity_poly.entity_id
_entity_poly.type
_entity_poly.pdbx_seq_one_letter_code
_entity_poly.pdbx_strand_id
1 'polypeptide(L)'
;MRDKLLSILPEIEWIGDADLREKVIATWIDGLERGGWTPEDVARMPFTLAKKVSASFAQHVRSVTRVCAAVSDIFDEIYGGVDLKLDRDMLLAGALLHDVGKLVEMEEANGAFRKTAAGKLVRHAFSGVALADAHDVPAAVQHIIGTHSKEGDPFKRIPESIICHFADFMNFDPIEG
;
A
#
# COMPACT_ATOMS: atom_id res chain seq x y z
N MET A 1 18.80 3.07 4.72
CA MET A 1 17.33 3.15 4.60
C MET A 1 16.87 2.60 3.26
N ARG A 2 17.21 3.25 2.13
CA ARG A 2 16.80 2.87 0.78
C ARG A 2 17.08 1.41 0.41
N ASP A 3 18.33 0.96 0.41
CA ASP A 3 18.68 -0.40 -0.06
C ASP A 3 18.00 -1.50 0.75
N LYS A 4 17.82 -1.26 2.06
CA LYS A 4 17.10 -2.17 2.95
C LYS A 4 15.61 -2.21 2.60
N LEU A 5 14.99 -1.05 2.38
CA LEU A 5 13.61 -0.98 1.90
C LEU A 5 13.44 -1.76 0.58
N LEU A 6 14.30 -1.55 -0.41
CA LEU A 6 14.25 -2.25 -1.69
C LEU A 6 14.51 -3.76 -1.57
N SER A 7 15.32 -4.19 -0.59
CA SER A 7 15.48 -5.62 -0.30
C SER A 7 14.23 -6.27 0.30
N ILE A 8 13.41 -5.49 1.01
CA ILE A 8 12.18 -5.96 1.67
C ILE A 8 10.99 -5.87 0.72
N LEU A 9 10.89 -4.80 -0.06
CA LEU A 9 9.85 -4.53 -1.05
C LEU A 9 10.48 -4.42 -2.46
N PRO A 10 11.04 -5.52 -3.01
CA PRO A 10 11.70 -5.48 -4.32
C PRO A 10 10.74 -5.12 -5.46
N GLU A 11 9.44 -5.30 -5.28
CA GLU A 11 8.41 -4.93 -6.24
C GLU A 11 8.36 -3.41 -6.54
N ILE A 12 9.00 -2.56 -5.73
CA ILE A 12 9.19 -1.13 -6.05
C ILE A 12 9.94 -0.95 -7.37
N GLU A 13 10.92 -1.82 -7.66
CA GLU A 13 11.69 -1.79 -8.92
C GLU A 13 10.86 -2.19 -10.15
N TRP A 14 9.63 -2.65 -9.97
CA TRP A 14 8.73 -3.00 -11.08
C TRP A 14 8.00 -1.78 -11.67
N ILE A 15 8.03 -0.64 -10.98
CA ILE A 15 7.52 0.63 -11.52
C ILE A 15 8.49 1.11 -12.60
N GLY A 16 7.99 1.22 -13.84
CA GLY A 16 8.78 1.61 -15.01
C GLY A 16 9.16 3.10 -14.99
N ASP A 17 8.21 3.95 -14.62
CA ASP A 17 8.42 5.39 -14.43
C ASP A 17 9.38 5.65 -13.26
N ALA A 18 10.58 6.16 -13.57
CA ALA A 18 11.61 6.41 -12.59
C ALA A 18 11.24 7.52 -11.60
N ASP A 19 10.51 8.56 -12.02
CA ASP A 19 10.08 9.65 -11.13
C ASP A 19 9.04 9.13 -10.12
N LEU A 20 8.03 8.39 -10.60
CA LEU A 20 7.04 7.77 -9.73
C LEU A 20 7.68 6.78 -8.75
N ARG A 21 8.65 5.98 -9.22
CA ARG A 21 9.39 5.05 -8.36
C ARG A 21 10.13 5.76 -7.23
N GLU A 22 10.83 6.86 -7.52
CA GLU A 22 11.51 7.64 -6.48
C GLU A 22 10.52 8.27 -5.49
N LYS A 23 9.35 8.73 -5.95
CA LYS A 23 8.29 9.24 -5.06
C LYS A 23 7.71 8.18 -4.14
N VAL A 24 7.52 6.96 -4.64
CA VAL A 24 7.12 5.80 -3.81
C VAL A 24 8.17 5.50 -2.75
N ILE A 25 9.45 5.49 -3.11
CA ILE A 25 10.56 5.29 -2.17
C ILE A 25 10.58 6.39 -1.10
N ALA A 26 10.46 7.65 -1.52
CA ALA A 26 10.47 8.80 -0.61
C ALA A 26 9.29 8.75 0.38
N THR A 27 8.09 8.39 -0.10
CA THR A 27 6.89 8.22 0.73
C THR A 27 7.08 7.15 1.81
N TRP A 28 7.67 6.00 1.44
CA TRP A 28 8.00 4.94 2.40
C TRP A 28 9.04 5.39 3.44
N ILE A 29 10.12 6.04 3.00
CA ILE A 29 11.18 6.53 3.89
C ILE A 29 10.60 7.54 4.89
N ASP A 30 9.81 8.49 4.44
CA ASP A 30 9.18 9.49 5.29
C ASP A 30 8.20 8.86 6.29
N GLY A 31 7.38 7.90 5.84
CA GLY A 31 6.49 7.14 6.73
C GLY A 31 7.26 6.37 7.82
N LEU A 32 8.38 5.73 7.45
CA LEU A 32 9.26 5.02 8.39
C LEU A 32 9.84 5.99 9.42
N GLU A 33 10.39 7.11 8.96
CA GLU A 33 11.01 8.13 9.83
C GLU A 33 10.01 8.75 10.79
N ARG A 34 8.82 9.16 10.30
CA ARG A 34 7.75 9.71 11.15
C ARG A 34 7.20 8.70 12.15
N GLY A 35 7.15 7.42 11.78
CA GLY A 35 6.70 6.33 12.65
C GLY A 35 7.76 5.83 13.62
N GLY A 36 9.03 6.26 13.49
CA GLY A 36 10.14 5.77 14.30
C GLY A 36 10.54 4.33 13.96
N TRP A 37 10.33 3.90 12.72
CA TRP A 37 10.57 2.55 12.24
C TRP A 37 11.83 2.44 11.38
N THR A 38 12.40 1.24 11.38
CA THR A 38 13.39 0.79 10.39
C THR A 38 12.71 -0.06 9.32
N PRO A 39 13.31 -0.22 8.12
CA PRO A 39 12.75 -1.09 7.09
C PRO A 39 12.55 -2.52 7.60
N GLU A 40 13.49 -3.03 8.40
CA GLU A 40 13.41 -4.34 9.04
C GLU A 40 12.17 -4.52 9.93
N ASP A 41 11.64 -3.43 10.51
CA ASP A 41 10.42 -3.48 11.31
C ASP A 41 9.18 -3.83 10.47
N VAL A 42 9.14 -3.40 9.20
CA VAL A 42 8.07 -3.72 8.26
C VAL A 42 8.00 -5.23 7.99
N ALA A 43 9.13 -5.94 8.10
CA ALA A 43 9.20 -7.39 7.92
C ALA A 43 8.66 -8.19 9.13
N ARG A 44 8.47 -7.56 10.30
CA ARG A 44 7.94 -8.21 11.52
C ARG A 44 6.59 -7.65 11.99
N MET A 45 6.28 -6.41 11.64
CA MET A 45 5.02 -5.74 11.97
C MET A 45 3.85 -6.53 11.39
N PRO A 46 2.75 -6.79 12.13
CA PRO A 46 1.58 -7.42 11.56
C PRO A 46 0.93 -6.45 10.56
N PHE A 47 0.44 -6.95 9.44
CA PHE A 47 -0.23 -6.08 8.46
C PHE A 47 -1.57 -5.54 8.98
N THR A 48 -2.18 -6.18 9.98
CA THR A 48 -3.44 -5.74 10.58
C THR A 48 -3.46 -5.99 12.08
N LEU A 49 -4.08 -5.06 12.81
CA LEU A 49 -4.41 -5.22 14.23
C LEU A 49 -5.85 -5.69 14.45
N ALA A 50 -6.63 -5.87 13.37
CA ALA A 50 -8.04 -6.26 13.44
C ALA A 50 -8.26 -7.77 13.59
N LYS A 51 -7.27 -8.58 13.21
CA LYS A 51 -7.28 -10.05 13.26
C LYS A 51 -5.96 -10.57 13.82
N LYS A 52 -5.94 -11.78 14.38
CA LYS A 52 -4.69 -12.43 14.76
C LYS A 52 -4.01 -13.00 13.51
N VAL A 53 -2.92 -12.37 13.07
CA VAL A 53 -2.20 -12.75 11.85
C VAL A 53 -0.74 -13.05 12.15
N SER A 54 -0.17 -14.02 11.45
CA SER A 54 1.28 -14.27 11.41
C SER A 54 1.95 -13.59 10.21
N ALA A 55 1.18 -13.16 9.22
CA ALA A 55 1.67 -12.46 8.05
C ALA A 55 2.14 -11.05 8.42
N SER A 56 3.36 -10.70 7.98
CA SER A 56 3.91 -9.38 8.21
C SER A 56 3.37 -8.33 7.24
N PHE A 57 3.60 -7.06 7.57
CA PHE A 57 3.20 -5.93 6.78
C PHE A 57 3.87 -5.97 5.41
N ALA A 58 5.16 -6.27 5.35
CA ALA A 58 5.86 -6.51 4.10
C ALA A 58 5.24 -7.65 3.28
N GLN A 59 4.93 -8.81 3.89
CA GLN A 59 4.32 -9.93 3.17
C GLN A 59 2.98 -9.55 2.53
N HIS A 60 2.14 -8.81 3.25
CA HIS A 60 0.85 -8.35 2.76
C HIS A 60 1.00 -7.38 1.58
N VAL A 61 1.79 -6.30 1.74
CA VAL A 61 2.01 -5.31 0.66
C VAL A 61 2.56 -5.98 -0.60
N ARG A 62 3.52 -6.90 -0.45
CA ARG A 62 4.08 -7.64 -1.58
C ARG A 62 3.06 -8.53 -2.27
N SER A 63 2.22 -9.22 -1.49
CA SER A 63 1.17 -10.09 -2.04
C SER A 63 0.14 -9.28 -2.83
N VAL A 64 -0.36 -8.17 -2.26
CA VAL A 64 -1.30 -7.25 -2.93
C VAL A 64 -0.68 -6.69 -4.21
N THR A 65 0.58 -6.23 -4.15
CA THR A 65 1.30 -5.70 -5.32
C THR A 65 1.46 -6.74 -6.42
N ARG A 66 1.80 -7.99 -6.07
CA ARG A 66 1.95 -9.08 -7.05
C ARG A 66 0.64 -9.52 -7.68
N VAL A 67 -0.45 -9.54 -6.91
CA VAL A 67 -1.80 -9.79 -7.46
C VAL A 67 -2.17 -8.67 -8.44
N CYS A 68 -1.94 -7.41 -8.08
CA CYS A 68 -2.19 -6.27 -8.97
C CYS A 68 -1.36 -6.35 -10.26
N ALA A 69 -0.07 -6.71 -10.16
CA ALA A 69 0.80 -6.93 -11.31
C ALA A 69 0.24 -8.01 -12.24
N ALA A 70 -0.13 -9.17 -11.69
CA ALA A 70 -0.67 -10.29 -12.47
C ALA A 70 -2.01 -9.93 -13.14
N VAL A 71 -2.90 -9.20 -12.44
CA VAL A 71 -4.15 -8.72 -13.03
C VAL A 71 -3.88 -7.76 -14.18
N SER A 72 -2.94 -6.81 -14.01
CA SER A 72 -2.55 -5.90 -15.08
C SER A 72 -1.99 -6.64 -16.29
N ASP A 73 -1.15 -7.66 -16.09
CA ASP A 73 -0.59 -8.45 -17.20
C ASP A 73 -1.69 -9.22 -17.95
N ILE A 74 -2.62 -9.84 -17.22
CA ILE A 74 -3.77 -10.56 -17.81
C ILE A 74 -4.70 -9.59 -18.55
N PHE A 75 -4.94 -8.40 -18.00
CA PHE A 75 -5.83 -7.42 -18.62
C PHE A 75 -5.21 -6.83 -19.87
N ASP A 76 -3.90 -6.56 -19.88
CA ASP A 76 -3.21 -6.14 -21.10
C ASP A 76 -3.22 -7.23 -22.17
N GLU A 77 -3.10 -8.51 -21.79
CA GLU A 77 -3.19 -9.65 -22.72
C GLU A 77 -4.59 -9.81 -23.32
N ILE A 78 -5.64 -9.82 -22.49
CA ILE A 78 -7.01 -10.19 -22.88
C ILE A 78 -7.82 -8.99 -23.36
N TYR A 79 -7.64 -7.83 -22.72
CA TYR A 79 -8.38 -6.59 -22.99
C TYR A 79 -7.52 -5.51 -23.69
N GLY A 80 -6.29 -5.84 -24.08
CA GLY A 80 -5.40 -4.94 -24.81
C GLY A 80 -6.05 -4.39 -26.08
N GLY A 81 -6.26 -3.06 -26.10
CA GLY A 81 -6.85 -2.36 -27.25
C GLY A 81 -8.38 -2.34 -27.29
N VAL A 82 -9.07 -2.78 -26.23
CA VAL A 82 -10.53 -2.70 -26.10
C VAL A 82 -10.94 -1.88 -24.86
N ASP A 83 -12.08 -2.23 -24.24
CA ASP A 83 -12.81 -1.43 -23.24
C ASP A 83 -12.09 -1.22 -21.90
N LEU A 84 -10.98 -1.92 -21.64
CA LEU A 84 -10.29 -1.88 -20.36
C LEU A 84 -8.77 -1.83 -20.55
N LYS A 85 -8.17 -0.75 -20.06
CA LYS A 85 -6.73 -0.57 -19.98
C LYS A 85 -6.41 0.00 -18.61
N LEU A 86 -5.50 -0.67 -17.90
CA LEU A 86 -4.99 -0.19 -16.62
C LEU A 86 -3.69 0.58 -16.85
N ASP A 87 -3.47 1.62 -16.06
CA ASP A 87 -2.14 2.19 -15.89
C ASP A 87 -1.36 1.31 -14.89
N ARG A 88 -0.46 0.47 -15.41
CA ARG A 88 0.32 -0.47 -14.60
C ARG A 88 1.14 0.23 -13.53
N ASP A 89 1.84 1.31 -13.86
CA ASP A 89 2.72 1.99 -12.93
C ASP A 89 1.92 2.68 -11.81
N MET A 90 0.78 3.30 -12.14
CA MET A 90 -0.13 3.87 -11.14
C MET A 90 -0.74 2.80 -10.24
N LEU A 91 -1.13 1.65 -10.81
CA LEU A 91 -1.65 0.51 -10.05
C LEU A 91 -0.60 -0.05 -9.09
N LEU A 92 0.63 -0.27 -9.56
CA LEU A 92 1.72 -0.79 -8.73
C LEU A 92 2.12 0.19 -7.63
N ALA A 93 2.24 1.49 -7.95
CA ALA A 93 2.50 2.53 -6.95
C ALA A 93 1.38 2.60 -5.91
N GLY A 94 0.12 2.52 -6.34
CA GLY A 94 -1.05 2.44 -5.46
C GLY A 94 -1.01 1.23 -4.54
N ALA A 95 -0.74 0.03 -5.08
CA ALA A 95 -0.63 -1.19 -4.30
C ALA A 95 0.57 -1.18 -3.32
N LEU A 96 1.69 -0.57 -3.68
CA LEU A 96 2.84 -0.42 -2.80
C LEU A 96 2.61 0.60 -1.68
N LEU A 97 1.71 1.57 -1.87
CA LEU A 97 1.44 2.64 -0.92
C LEU A 97 0.10 2.54 -0.19
N HIS A 98 -0.80 1.62 -0.57
CA HIS A 98 -2.19 1.60 -0.09
C HIS A 98 -2.29 1.64 1.45
N ASP A 99 -1.37 0.96 2.11
CA ASP A 99 -1.30 0.85 3.56
C ASP A 99 -0.18 1.68 4.21
N VAL A 100 0.56 2.52 3.47
CA VAL A 100 1.75 3.22 3.99
C VAL A 100 1.45 4.08 5.23
N GLY A 101 0.22 4.58 5.33
CA GLY A 101 -0.27 5.31 6.51
C GLY A 101 -0.26 4.50 7.82
N LYS A 102 -0.15 3.17 7.75
CA LYS A 102 0.00 2.30 8.93
C LYS A 102 1.28 2.56 9.70
N LEU A 103 2.32 3.07 9.03
CA LEU A 103 3.60 3.43 9.66
C LEU A 103 3.43 4.55 10.70
N VAL A 104 2.45 5.44 10.51
CA VAL A 104 2.14 6.51 11.48
C VAL A 104 0.87 6.21 12.30
N GLU A 105 0.06 5.22 11.90
CA GLU A 105 -1.09 4.74 12.67
C GLU A 105 -0.68 3.85 13.84
N MET A 106 0.39 3.06 13.67
CA MET A 106 0.83 2.05 14.63
C MET A 106 2.08 2.46 15.40
N GLU A 107 2.22 1.95 16.62
CA GLU A 107 3.42 1.99 17.45
C GLU A 107 3.64 0.61 18.09
N GLU A 108 4.87 0.36 18.54
CA GLU A 108 5.20 -0.76 19.41
C GLU A 108 5.51 -0.24 20.81
N ALA A 109 4.81 -0.77 21.80
CA ALA A 109 5.04 -0.45 23.20
C ALA A 109 5.09 -1.75 24.00
N ASN A 110 6.15 -1.94 24.78
CA ASN A 110 6.38 -3.13 25.61
C ASN A 110 6.31 -4.45 24.80
N GLY A 111 6.84 -4.45 23.57
CA GLY A 111 6.86 -5.62 22.69
C GLY A 111 5.52 -6.00 22.05
N ALA A 112 4.53 -5.11 22.12
CA ALA A 112 3.22 -5.30 21.50
C ALA A 112 2.87 -4.14 20.55
N PHE A 113 2.37 -4.50 19.37
CA PHE A 113 1.87 -3.53 18.38
C PHE A 113 0.48 -3.02 18.77
N ARG A 114 0.28 -1.71 18.67
CA ARG A 114 -1.00 -1.05 18.94
C ARG A 114 -1.15 0.22 18.10
N LYS A 115 -2.36 0.79 18.05
CA LYS A 115 -2.57 2.11 17.44
C LYS A 115 -2.03 3.23 18.31
N THR A 116 -1.37 4.22 17.69
CA THR A 116 -0.99 5.48 18.33
C THR A 116 -2.24 6.28 18.73
N ALA A 117 -2.06 7.32 19.55
CA ALA A 117 -3.15 8.23 19.89
C ALA A 117 -3.75 8.89 18.62
N ALA A 118 -2.89 9.31 17.68
CA ALA A 118 -3.31 9.86 16.39
C ALA A 118 -3.97 8.81 15.49
N GLY A 119 -3.43 7.59 15.45
CA GLY A 119 -3.95 6.48 14.64
C GLY A 119 -5.33 5.96 15.06
N LYS A 120 -5.75 6.26 16.28
CA LYS A 120 -7.14 6.04 16.73
C LYS A 120 -8.13 7.06 16.14
N LEU A 121 -7.64 8.21 15.67
CA LEU A 121 -8.44 9.31 15.13
C LEU A 121 -8.38 9.37 13.59
N VAL A 122 -7.17 9.23 13.03
CA VAL A 122 -6.91 9.32 11.59
C VAL A 122 -6.48 7.94 11.10
N ARG A 123 -7.30 7.33 10.24
CA ARG A 123 -7.03 6.01 9.66
C ARG A 123 -5.96 6.07 8.58
N HIS A 124 -5.30 4.93 8.35
CA HIS A 124 -4.17 4.75 7.44
C HIS A 124 -4.46 5.17 6.01
N ALA A 125 -5.70 5.08 5.54
CA ALA A 125 -6.08 5.59 4.22
C ALA A 125 -5.83 7.11 4.11
N PHE A 126 -6.21 7.88 5.13
CA PHE A 126 -6.03 9.34 5.13
C PHE A 126 -4.58 9.74 5.40
N SER A 127 -3.93 9.12 6.39
CA SER A 127 -2.52 9.41 6.66
C SER A 127 -1.61 8.95 5.52
N GLY A 128 -1.96 7.87 4.83
CA GLY A 128 -1.27 7.41 3.62
C GLY A 128 -1.39 8.40 2.46
N VAL A 129 -2.60 8.94 2.22
CA VAL A 129 -2.78 10.04 1.24
C VAL A 129 -1.94 11.25 1.61
N ALA A 130 -1.93 11.66 2.88
CA ALA A 130 -1.13 12.81 3.32
C ALA A 130 0.39 12.58 3.17
N LEU A 131 0.87 11.36 3.39
CA LEU A 131 2.27 10.99 3.11
C LEU A 131 2.56 11.07 1.61
N ALA A 132 1.71 10.49 0.78
CA ALA A 132 1.88 10.48 -0.67
C ALA A 132 1.86 11.90 -1.27
N ASP A 133 0.92 12.74 -0.82
CA ASP A 133 0.81 14.13 -1.26
C ASP A 133 2.06 14.96 -0.91
N ALA A 134 2.67 14.71 0.25
CA ALA A 134 3.90 15.39 0.66
C ALA A 134 5.12 15.11 -0.24
N HIS A 135 5.06 14.07 -1.08
CA HIS A 135 6.11 13.70 -2.04
C HIS A 135 5.64 13.78 -3.50
N ASP A 136 4.62 14.61 -3.77
CA ASP A 136 4.10 14.86 -5.13
C ASP A 136 3.69 13.57 -5.88
N VAL A 137 3.26 12.54 -5.13
CA VAL A 137 2.70 11.32 -5.71
C VAL A 137 1.40 11.69 -6.46
N PRO A 138 1.21 11.23 -7.71
CA PRO A 138 0.06 11.62 -8.52
C PRO A 138 -1.30 11.36 -7.85
N ALA A 139 -2.27 12.23 -8.10
CA ALA A 139 -3.62 12.12 -7.52
C ALA A 139 -4.32 10.78 -7.81
N ALA A 140 -4.00 10.11 -8.92
CA ALA A 140 -4.51 8.76 -9.22
C ALA A 140 -4.04 7.73 -8.17
N VAL A 141 -2.76 7.77 -7.79
CA VAL A 141 -2.18 6.92 -6.74
C VAL A 141 -2.72 7.31 -5.37
N GLN A 142 -2.82 8.62 -5.08
CA GLN A 142 -3.47 9.09 -3.86
C GLN A 142 -4.91 8.58 -3.76
N HIS A 143 -5.66 8.59 -4.87
CA HIS A 143 -7.02 8.05 -4.91
C HIS A 143 -7.04 6.54 -4.61
N ILE A 144 -6.12 5.74 -5.15
CA ILE A 144 -5.98 4.32 -4.80
C ILE A 144 -5.77 4.18 -3.29
N ILE A 145 -4.82 4.92 -2.70
CA ILE A 145 -4.54 4.88 -1.25
C ILE A 145 -5.78 5.28 -0.44
N GLY A 146 -6.45 6.37 -0.79
CA GLY A 146 -7.61 6.87 -0.05
C GLY A 146 -8.85 5.99 -0.17
N THR A 147 -8.94 5.14 -1.19
CA THR A 147 -10.16 4.38 -1.51
C THR A 147 -9.98 2.86 -1.56
N HIS A 148 -8.79 2.31 -1.31
CA HIS A 148 -8.55 0.86 -1.32
C HIS A 148 -9.39 0.10 -0.27
N SER A 149 -9.78 0.76 0.83
CA SER A 149 -10.58 0.16 1.91
C SER A 149 -11.99 0.78 1.98
N LYS A 150 -12.62 0.68 3.15
CA LYS A 150 -14.00 1.13 3.42
C LYS A 150 -14.20 2.62 3.19
N GLU A 151 -13.14 3.42 3.27
CA GLU A 151 -13.14 4.86 2.96
C GLU A 151 -13.56 5.16 1.53
N GLY A 152 -13.38 4.19 0.62
CA GLY A 152 -13.86 4.30 -0.76
C GLY A 152 -15.36 4.10 -0.91
N ASP A 153 -16.11 3.65 0.09
CA ASP A 153 -17.55 3.39 -0.03
C ASP A 153 -18.39 4.59 0.44
N PRO A 154 -19.43 5.01 -0.30
CA PRO A 154 -19.93 4.49 -1.58
C PRO A 154 -19.33 5.23 -2.82
N PHE A 155 -18.18 5.88 -2.67
CA PHE A 155 -17.61 6.72 -3.71
C PHE A 155 -17.07 5.90 -4.90
N LYS A 156 -17.04 6.53 -6.07
CA LYS A 156 -16.55 5.89 -7.28
C LYS A 156 -15.04 5.72 -7.21
N ARG A 157 -14.57 4.49 -7.40
CA ARG A 157 -13.15 4.14 -7.56
C ARG A 157 -12.75 4.23 -9.05
N ILE A 158 -11.53 4.69 -9.33
CA ILE A 158 -10.90 4.49 -10.65
C ILE A 158 -10.61 2.99 -10.87
N PRO A 159 -10.44 2.51 -12.12
CA PRO A 159 -10.19 1.09 -12.40
C PRO A 159 -9.07 0.47 -11.56
N GLU A 160 -7.93 1.15 -11.44
CA GLU A 160 -6.78 0.71 -10.66
C GLU A 160 -7.11 0.58 -9.16
N SER A 161 -7.92 1.50 -8.63
CA SER A 161 -8.37 1.44 -7.23
C SER A 161 -9.34 0.28 -7.00
N ILE A 162 -10.21 -0.04 -7.97
CA ILE A 162 -11.07 -1.23 -7.91
C ILE A 162 -10.22 -2.49 -7.81
N ILE A 163 -9.19 -2.62 -8.65
CA ILE A 163 -8.30 -3.78 -8.63
C ILE A 163 -7.53 -3.86 -7.32
N CYS A 164 -6.95 -2.75 -6.85
CA CYS A 164 -6.23 -2.71 -5.58
C CYS A 164 -7.13 -3.05 -4.39
N HIS A 165 -8.38 -2.55 -4.37
CA HIS A 165 -9.37 -2.87 -3.35
C HIS A 165 -9.65 -4.38 -3.29
N PHE A 166 -9.94 -5.01 -4.42
CA PHE A 166 -10.17 -6.45 -4.45
C PHE A 166 -8.91 -7.24 -4.10
N ALA A 167 -7.73 -6.80 -4.55
CA ALA A 167 -6.46 -7.44 -4.21
C ALA A 167 -6.18 -7.40 -2.70
N ASP A 168 -6.41 -6.27 -2.04
CA ASP A 168 -6.30 -6.12 -0.58
C ASP A 168 -7.29 -7.05 0.15
N PHE A 169 -8.57 -7.00 -0.22
CA PHE A 169 -9.59 -7.79 0.47
C PHE A 169 -9.45 -9.30 0.22
N MET A 170 -8.96 -9.74 -0.95
CA MET A 170 -8.56 -11.13 -1.18
C MET A 170 -7.41 -11.57 -0.26
N ASN A 171 -6.55 -10.64 0.18
CA ASN A 171 -5.47 -10.91 1.13
C ASN A 171 -5.89 -10.73 2.60
N PHE A 172 -7.09 -10.21 2.88
CA PHE A 172 -7.58 -9.94 4.23
C PHE A 172 -8.78 -10.80 4.63
N ASP A 173 -9.80 -10.90 3.79
CA ASP A 173 -11.08 -11.57 4.11
C ASP A 173 -10.96 -13.08 4.32
N PRO A 174 -10.17 -13.84 3.53
CA PRO A 174 -10.02 -15.28 3.72
C PRO A 174 -9.33 -15.69 5.03
N ILE A 175 -8.68 -14.75 5.72
CA ILE A 175 -8.05 -15.01 7.02
C ILE A 175 -9.14 -15.01 8.10
N GLU A 176 -9.30 -16.14 8.77
CA GLU A 176 -10.20 -16.26 9.92
C GLU A 176 -9.81 -15.28 11.04
N GLY A 177 -10.80 -14.64 11.64
CA GLY A 177 -10.64 -13.61 12.68
C GLY A 177 -11.40 -13.99 13.94
#